data_AF-A0A412BM24-F1
#
_entry.id   AF-A0A412BM24-F1
#
_cell.length_a   1.000
_cell.length_b   1.000
_cell.length_c   1.000
_cell.angle_alpha   90.00
_cell.angle_beta   90.00
_cell.angle_gamma   90.00
#
_symmetry.space_group_name_H-M   'P 1'
#
loop_
_entity.id
_entity.type
_entity.pdbx_description
1 polymer ?
#
loop_
_entity_poly.entity_id
_entity_poly.type
_entity_poly.pdbx_seq_one_letter_code
_entity_poly.pdbx_strand_id
1 'polypeptide(L)'
;MINVAICDDDVATTGKLETMLQEIAKRNFIQEETEVFWDGKRLVKAIETGACFDIVFLDIEMGKEDGITQCHLVKILSRQPLAEQGI
;
A
#
# COMPACT_ATOMS: atom_id res chain seq x y z
N MET A 1 -4.74 13.06 -6.78
CA MET A 1 -4.18 11.76 -7.17
C MET A 1 -4.40 10.83 -6.00
N ILE A 2 -4.87 9.61 -6.24
CA ILE A 2 -5.03 8.60 -5.19
C ILE A 2 -3.80 7.69 -5.25
N ASN A 3 -3.08 7.57 -4.14
CA ASN A 3 -1.92 6.70 -4.03
C ASN A 3 -2.34 5.37 -3.41
N VAL A 4 -2.13 4.28 -4.14
CA VAL A 4 -2.55 2.94 -3.71
C VAL A 4 -1.33 2.06 -3.52
N ALA A 5 -1.25 1.37 -2.40
CA ALA A 5 -0.30 0.26 -2.21
C ALA A 5 -1.03 -1.07 -2.30
N ILE A 6 -0.43 -2.05 -2.98
CA ILE A 6 -0.83 -3.45 -2.94
C ILE A 6 0.31 -4.25 -2.31
N CYS A 7 0.02 -5.06 -1.31
CA CYS A 7 1.00 -5.91 -0.66
C CYS A 7 0.48 -7.34 -0.56
N ASP A 8 1.04 -8.22 -1.40
CA ASP A 8 0.64 -9.64 -1.56
C ASP A 8 1.82 -10.38 -2.22
N ASP A 9 2.16 -11.59 -1.74
CA ASP A 9 3.28 -12.38 -2.28
C ASP A 9 2.93 -13.13 -3.57
N ASP A 10 1.64 -13.20 -3.94
CA ASP A 10 1.16 -13.76 -5.20
C ASP A 10 1.15 -12.72 -6.34
N VAL A 11 2.12 -12.87 -7.25
CA VAL A 11 2.30 -11.98 -8.43
C VAL A 11 1.06 -11.97 -9.33
N ALA A 12 0.34 -13.09 -9.47
CA ALA A 12 -0.82 -13.15 -10.34
C ALA A 12 -2.00 -12.36 -9.76
N THR A 13 -2.13 -12.33 -8.43
CA THR A 13 -3.16 -11.60 -7.70
C THR A 13 -2.87 -10.11 -7.72
N THR A 14 -1.63 -9.71 -7.43
CA THR A 14 -1.22 -8.29 -7.50
C THR A 14 -1.49 -7.67 -8.88
N GLY A 15 -1.09 -8.33 -9.97
CA GLY A 15 -1.31 -7.82 -11.33
C GLY A 15 -2.79 -7.75 -11.73
N LYS A 16 -3.62 -8.70 -11.29
CA LYS A 16 -5.09 -8.62 -11.51
C LYS A 16 -5.68 -7.43 -10.76
N LEU A 17 -5.28 -7.21 -9.51
CA LEU A 17 -5.78 -6.12 -8.68
C LEU A 17 -5.37 -4.76 -9.24
N GLU A 18 -4.11 -4.61 -9.65
CA GLU A 18 -3.62 -3.41 -10.34
C GLU A 18 -4.45 -3.12 -11.60
N THR A 19 -4.68 -4.13 -12.44
CA THR A 19 -5.52 -3.96 -13.66
C THR A 19 -6.93 -3.51 -13.30
N MET A 20 -7.54 -4.10 -12.27
CA MET A 20 -8.89 -3.71 -11.80
C MET A 20 -8.92 -2.26 -11.30
N LEU A 21 -7.91 -1.84 -10.53
CA LEU A 21 -7.80 -0.46 -10.04
C LEU A 21 -7.65 0.53 -11.20
N GLN A 22 -6.77 0.24 -12.16
CA GLN A 22 -6.57 1.06 -13.36
C GLN A 22 -7.86 1.19 -14.19
N GLU A 23 -8.61 0.10 -14.36
CA GLU A 23 -9.90 0.15 -15.05
C GLU A 23 -10.92 1.03 -14.33
N ILE A 24 -11.01 0.91 -13.00
CA ILE A 24 -11.92 1.72 -12.18
C ILE A 24 -11.49 3.19 -12.22
N ALA A 25 -10.21 3.49 -12.05
CA ALA A 25 -9.67 4.85 -12.09
C ALA A 25 -9.96 5.51 -13.46
N LYS A 26 -9.70 4.78 -14.56
CA LYS A 26 -9.97 5.24 -15.92
C LYS A 26 -11.44 5.51 -16.17
N ARG A 27 -12.35 4.63 -15.73
CA ARG A 27 -13.80 4.82 -15.88
C ARG A 27 -14.32 6.04 -15.12
N ASN A 28 -13.69 6.38 -14.00
CA ASN A 28 -14.10 7.48 -13.14
C ASN A 28 -13.28 8.76 -13.34
N PHE A 29 -12.36 8.79 -14.32
CA PHE A 29 -11.45 9.92 -14.56
C PHE A 29 -10.63 10.31 -13.31
N ILE A 30 -10.25 9.33 -12.50
CA ILE A 30 -9.41 9.50 -11.32
C ILE A 30 -7.96 9.28 -11.73
N GLN A 31 -7.08 10.19 -11.34
CA GLN A 31 -5.64 9.97 -11.42
C GLN A 31 -5.20 9.13 -10.22
N GLU A 32 -4.63 7.97 -10.51
CA GLU A 32 -4.26 6.95 -9.53
C GLU A 32 -2.82 6.51 -9.80
N GLU A 33 -2.09 6.21 -8.72
CA GLU A 33 -0.73 5.68 -8.75
C GLU A 33 -0.64 4.46 -7.83
N THR A 34 -0.53 3.27 -8.44
CA THR A 34 -0.42 2.00 -7.72
C THR A 34 1.05 1.62 -7.57
N GLU A 35 1.47 1.27 -6.36
CA GLU A 35 2.75 0.61 -6.09
C GLU A 35 2.53 -0.80 -5.52
N VAL A 36 3.25 -1.79 -6.06
CA VAL A 36 3.13 -3.20 -5.67
C VAL A 36 4.33 -3.65 -4.85
N PHE A 37 4.04 -4.28 -3.71
CA PHE A 37 4.99 -4.87 -2.78
C PHE A 37 4.74 -6.37 -2.65
N TRP A 38 5.77 -7.19 -2.86
CA TRP A 38 5.69 -8.65 -2.67
C TRP A 38 6.23 -9.13 -1.31
N ASP A 39 6.60 -8.16 -0.47
CA ASP A 39 7.16 -8.36 0.87
C ASP A 39 6.77 -7.14 1.68
N GLY A 40 6.04 -7.34 2.78
CA GLY A 40 5.56 -6.20 3.53
C GLY A 40 6.62 -5.51 4.38
N LYS A 41 7.82 -6.08 4.56
CA LYS A 41 8.97 -5.27 5.02
C LYS A 41 9.29 -4.15 4.05
N ARG A 42 9.09 -4.34 2.74
CA ARG A 42 9.30 -3.28 1.74
C ARG A 42 8.22 -2.21 1.85
N LEU A 43 6.96 -2.61 2.04
CA LEU A 43 5.86 -1.68 2.29
C LEU A 43 6.13 -0.82 3.53
N VAL A 44 6.47 -1.46 4.65
CA VAL A 44 6.80 -0.79 5.91
C VAL A 44 7.94 0.20 5.70
N LYS A 45 9.04 -0.24 5.06
CA LYS A 45 10.19 0.62 4.78
C LYS A 45 9.81 1.81 3.91
N ALA A 46 8.98 1.63 2.89
CA ALA A 46 8.51 2.73 2.05
C ALA A 46 7.79 3.79 2.90
N ILE A 47 6.87 3.35 3.77
CA ILE A 47 6.13 4.24 4.67
C ILE A 47 7.06 4.93 5.67
N GLU A 48 8.01 4.21 6.27
CA GLU A 48 9.04 4.79 7.16
C GLU A 48 9.90 5.84 6.46
N THR A 49 10.16 5.67 5.15
CA THR A 49 10.90 6.65 4.35
C THR A 49 10.05 7.82 3.83
N GLY A 50 8.77 7.88 4.21
CA GLY A 50 7.88 8.99 3.91
C GLY A 50 6.91 8.74 2.76
N ALA A 51 6.79 7.51 2.25
CA ALA A 51 5.72 7.18 1.31
C ALA A 51 4.35 7.26 2.00
N CYS A 52 3.42 7.98 1.38
CA CYS A 52 2.06 8.12 1.86
C CYS A 52 1.09 7.49 0.86
N PHE A 53 0.29 6.55 1.36
CA PHE A 53 -0.74 5.85 0.59
C PHE A 53 -2.12 6.19 1.16
N ASP A 54 -3.07 6.48 0.29
CA ASP A 54 -4.47 6.73 0.65
C ASP A 54 -5.20 5.40 0.92
N ILE A 55 -4.84 4.36 0.15
CA ILE A 55 -5.42 3.03 0.24
C ILE A 55 -4.30 2.00 0.24
N VAL A 56 -4.36 1.04 1.16
CA VAL A 56 -3.43 -0.09 1.22
C VAL A 56 -4.24 -1.38 1.15
N PHE A 57 -4.09 -2.13 0.06
CA PHE A 57 -4.54 -3.51 -0.05
C PHE A 57 -3.45 -4.41 0.52
N LEU A 58 -3.78 -5.17 1.56
CA LEU A 58 -2.83 -5.98 2.29
C LEU A 58 -3.39 -7.40 2.39
N ASP A 59 -2.66 -8.36 1.86
CA ASP A 59 -2.94 -9.77 2.09
C ASP A 59 -2.62 -10.15 3.55
N ILE A 60 -3.43 -11.06 4.10
CA ILE A 60 -3.28 -11.52 5.48
C ILE A 60 -2.27 -12.68 5.55
N GLU A 61 -2.23 -13.53 4.53
CA GLU A 61 -1.48 -14.80 4.51
C GLU A 61 -0.26 -14.75 3.59
N MET A 62 0.67 -13.82 3.86
CA MET A 62 1.90 -13.69 3.07
C MET A 62 2.99 -14.67 3.51
N GLY A 63 2.80 -15.96 3.23
CA GLY A 63 3.81 -17.00 3.40
C GLY A 63 4.51 -17.04 4.77
N LYS A 64 5.69 -16.39 4.90
CA LYS A 64 6.51 -16.33 6.13
C LYS A 64 6.21 -15.12 7.01
N GLU A 65 5.40 -14.18 6.55
CA GLU A 65 5.08 -12.94 7.24
C GLU A 65 3.60 -12.88 7.60
N ASP A 66 3.32 -12.40 8.81
CA ASP A 66 1.95 -12.21 9.29
C ASP A 66 1.43 -10.83 8.84
N GLY A 67 0.49 -10.82 7.89
CA GLY A 67 -0.14 -9.60 7.40
C GLY A 67 -0.89 -8.82 8.48
N ILE A 68 -1.29 -9.46 9.58
CA ILE A 68 -1.92 -8.77 10.73
C ILE A 68 -0.90 -7.87 11.43
N THR A 69 0.30 -8.40 11.68
CA THR A 69 1.40 -7.64 12.30
C THR A 69 1.79 -6.44 11.42
N GLN A 70 1.88 -6.64 10.11
CA GLN A 70 2.16 -5.54 9.18
C GLN A 70 1.05 -4.49 9.16
N CYS A 71 -0.23 -4.90 9.16
CA CYS A 71 -1.37 -3.98 9.24
C CYS A 71 -1.26 -3.07 10.47
N HIS A 72 -0.88 -3.64 11.61
CA HIS A 72 -0.70 -2.88 12.84
C HIS A 72 0.44 -1.87 12.72
N LEU A 73 1.56 -2.27 12.11
CA LEU A 73 2.71 -1.39 11.91
C LEU A 73 2.38 -0.25 10.95
N VAL A 74 1.74 -0.53 9.82
CA VAL A 74 1.24 0.49 8.88
C VAL A 74 0.35 1.50 9.63
N LYS A 75 -0.61 1.03 10.43
CA LYS A 75 -1.48 1.91 11.23
C LYS A 75 -0.71 2.79 12.23
N ILE A 76 0.35 2.28 12.84
CA ILE A 76 1.19 3.07 13.75
C ILE A 76 1.96 4.13 12.97
N LEU A 77 2.60 3.74 11.87
CA LEU A 77 3.44 4.62 11.06
C LEU A 77 2.62 5.73 10.37
N SER A 78 1.44 5.39 9.83
CA SER A 78 0.52 6.37 9.23
C SER A 78 -0.09 7.35 10.24
N ARG A 79 0.05 7.09 11.56
CA ARG A 79 -0.44 7.99 12.62
C ARG A 79 0.62 8.96 13.13
N GLN A 80 1.85 8.96 12.59
CA GLN A 80 2.80 10.01 12.92
C GLN A 80 2.22 11.36 12.48
N PRO A 81 1.99 12.30 13.42
CA PRO A 81 1.43 13.59 13.08
C PRO A 81 2.42 14.34 12.19
N LEU A 82 1.88 15.06 11.21
CA LEU A 82 2.54 16.03 10.33
C LEU A 82 3.24 17.19 11.09
N ALA A 83 3.44 17.07 12.41
CA ALA A 83 3.96 18.11 13.28
C ALA A 83 5.50 18.22 13.28
N GLU A 84 6.23 17.30 12.63
CA GLU A 84 7.70 17.38 12.50
C GLU A 84 8.18 17.71 11.09
N GLN A 85 7.27 18.01 10.16
CA GLN A 85 7.64 18.67 8.90
C GLN A 85 7.33 20.16 9.06
N GLY A 86 8.34 20.92 9.49
CA GLY A 86 8.23 22.35 9.76
C GLY A 86 7.77 23.16 8.53
N ILE A 87 6.46 23.40 8.48
CA ILE A 87 5.81 24.46 7.68
C ILE A 87 5.23 25.48 8.65
#